data_AF-A0A0C2D1D8-F1
#
_entry.id   AF-A0A0C2D1D8-F1
#
_cell.length_a   1.000
_cell.length_b   1.000
_cell.length_c   1.000
_cell.angle_alpha   90.00
_cell.angle_beta   90.00
_cell.angle_gamma   90.00
#
_symmetry.space_group_name_H-M   'P 1'
#
loop_
_entity.id
_entity.type
_entity.pdbx_description
1 polymer ?
#
loop_
_entity_poly.entity_id
_entity_poly.type
_entity_poly.pdbx_seq_one_letter_code
_entity_poly.pdbx_strand_id
1 'polypeptide(L)'
;MIRIKRGSEADLCPALAEVRDRELERVRPEIARGVEPIADILMREYKIARQALASAQYHKCCYCEERQQSVSWKHVEHFRPKRAY
;
A
#
# COMPACT_ATOMS: atom_id res chain seq x y z
N MET A 1 21.29 11.65 -1.97
CA MET A 1 20.26 11.11 -1.06
C MET A 1 19.03 12.00 -1.16
N ILE A 2 17.94 11.53 -1.79
CA ILE A 2 16.71 12.33 -1.97
C ILE A 2 16.07 12.51 -0.59
N ARG A 3 15.79 13.76 -0.20
CA ARG A 3 15.18 14.08 1.09
C ARG A 3 13.71 13.65 1.05
N ILE A 4 13.37 12.54 1.70
CA ILE A 4 11.99 12.06 1.78
C ILE A 4 11.20 13.01 2.70
N LYS A 5 10.43 13.92 2.12
CA LYS A 5 9.46 14.71 2.86
C LYS A 5 8.22 13.86 3.08
N ARG A 6 8.04 13.35 4.30
CA ARG A 6 6.82 12.63 4.69
C ARG A 6 5.72 13.65 4.95
N GLY A 7 4.66 13.63 4.15
CA GLY A 7 3.42 14.40 4.36
C GLY A 7 2.33 13.50 4.93
N SER A 8 1.16 14.06 5.24
CA SER A 8 0.02 13.22 5.63
C SER A 8 -0.45 12.39 4.43
N GLU A 9 -0.91 11.16 4.67
CA GLU A 9 -1.42 10.30 3.60
C GLU A 9 -2.63 10.95 2.89
N ALA A 10 -3.45 11.69 3.65
CA ALA A 10 -4.57 12.43 3.10
C ALA A 10 -4.13 13.50 2.09
N ASP A 11 -3.01 14.18 2.34
CA ASP A 11 -2.49 15.20 1.42
C ASP A 11 -1.84 14.59 0.17
N LEU A 12 -1.14 13.45 0.35
CA LEU A 12 -0.32 12.85 -0.70
C LEU A 12 -1.10 11.88 -1.60
N CYS A 13 -2.09 11.18 -1.04
CA CYS A 13 -2.93 10.23 -1.77
C CYS A 13 -4.31 10.10 -1.11
N PRO A 14 -5.23 11.05 -1.37
CA PRO A 14 -6.59 11.05 -0.80
C PRO A 14 -7.33 9.72 -1.03
N ALA A 15 -7.18 9.12 -2.21
CA ALA A 15 -7.80 7.84 -2.54
C ALA A 15 -7.34 6.68 -1.64
N LEU A 16 -6.09 6.67 -1.18
CA LEU A 16 -5.62 5.67 -0.22
C LEU A 16 -6.16 5.95 1.19
N ALA A 17 -6.27 7.22 1.58
CA ALA A 17 -6.85 7.60 2.87
C ALA A 17 -8.32 7.17 2.97
N GLU A 18 -9.12 7.39 1.93
CA GLU A 18 -10.53 6.96 1.88
C GLU A 18 -10.68 5.43 2.01
N VAL A 19 -9.83 4.66 1.31
CA VAL A 19 -9.82 3.20 1.40
C VAL A 19 -9.43 2.75 2.79
N ARG A 20 -8.39 3.36 3.39
CA ARG A 20 -7.96 3.06 4.76
C ARG A 20 -9.09 3.32 5.75
N ASP A 21 -9.77 4.45 5.66
CA ASP A 21 -10.81 4.82 6.60
C ASP A 21 -12.01 3.87 6.50
N ARG A 22 -12.42 3.48 5.29
CA ARG A 22 -13.44 2.44 5.06
C ARG A 22 -13.03 1.07 5.63
N GLU A 23 -11.79 0.67 5.42
CA GLU A 23 -11.28 -0.60 5.96
C GLU A 23 -11.21 -0.57 7.49
N LEU A 24 -10.79 0.54 8.08
CA LEU A 24 -10.75 0.70 9.53
C LEU A 24 -12.15 0.65 10.14
N GLU A 25 -13.14 1.28 9.51
CA GLU A 25 -14.53 1.22 9.96
C GLU A 25 -15.07 -0.22 9.94
N ARG A 26 -14.73 -1.01 8.92
CA ARG A 26 -15.11 -2.42 8.82
C ARG A 26 -14.38 -3.32 9.82
N VAL A 27 -13.07 -3.11 10.05
CA VAL A 27 -12.22 -4.03 10.82
C VAL A 27 -12.26 -3.75 12.32
N ARG A 28 -12.40 -2.48 12.75
CA ARG A 28 -12.41 -2.11 14.18
C ARG A 28 -13.45 -2.87 15.01
N PRO A 29 -14.71 -3.06 14.55
CA PRO A 29 -15.70 -3.85 15.29
C PRO A 29 -15.29 -5.32 15.45
N GLU A 30 -14.69 -5.94 14.43
CA GLU A 30 -14.26 -7.34 14.49
C GLU A 30 -13.09 -7.53 15.46
N ILE A 31 -12.13 -6.60 15.45
CA ILE A 31 -11.04 -6.59 16.45
C ILE A 31 -11.61 -6.42 17.87
N ALA A 32 -12.60 -5.54 18.05
CA ALA A 32 -13.25 -5.33 19.35
C ALA A 32 -13.99 -6.59 19.85
N ARG A 33 -14.41 -7.50 18.95
CA ARG A 33 -14.96 -8.82 19.29
C ARG A 33 -13.90 -9.87 19.61
N GLY A 34 -12.62 -9.51 19.54
CA GLY A 34 -11.50 -10.40 19.82
C GLY A 34 -11.00 -11.19 18.62
N VAL A 35 -11.43 -10.85 17.40
CA VAL A 35 -10.91 -11.50 16.19
C VAL A 35 -9.52 -10.94 15.87
N GLU A 36 -8.53 -11.81 15.72
CA GLU A 36 -7.17 -11.38 15.35
C GLU A 36 -7.14 -10.78 13.95
N PRO A 37 -6.41 -9.67 13.72
CA PRO A 37 -6.32 -9.00 12.43
C PRO A 37 -5.42 -9.79 11.46
N ILE A 38 -5.90 -10.97 11.04
CA ILE A 38 -5.27 -11.84 10.05
C ILE A 38 -5.66 -11.42 8.63
N ALA A 39 -4.93 -11.92 7.64
CA ALA A 39 -5.09 -11.57 6.22
C ALA A 39 -6.47 -11.91 5.62
N ASP A 40 -7.30 -12.67 6.32
CA ASP A 40 -8.68 -12.94 5.90
C ASP A 40 -9.63 -11.81 6.30
N ILE A 41 -9.30 -11.07 7.37
CA ILE A 41 -10.06 -9.89 7.81
C ILE A 41 -9.50 -8.63 7.18
N LEU A 42 -8.20 -8.54 6.96
CA LEU A 42 -7.55 -7.44 6.23
C LEU A 42 -7.53 -7.83 4.74
N MET A 43 -8.43 -7.27 3.92
CA MET A 43 -8.57 -7.65 2.50
C MET A 43 -7.22 -7.82 1.81
N ARG A 44 -7.10 -8.84 0.96
CA ARG A 44 -5.87 -9.12 0.19
C ARG A 44 -5.61 -8.12 -0.94
N GLU A 45 -6.48 -7.13 -1.13
CA GLU A 45 -6.46 -6.23 -2.29
C GLU A 45 -5.52 -5.03 -2.08
N TYR A 46 -4.22 -5.32 -2.15
CA TYR A 46 -3.16 -4.31 -2.32
C TYR A 46 -3.24 -3.55 -3.66
N LYS A 47 -4.22 -3.82 -4.53
CA LYS A 47 -4.29 -3.35 -5.92
C LYS A 47 -4.22 -1.83 -6.04
N ILE A 48 -4.91 -1.10 -5.17
CA ILE A 48 -4.94 0.37 -5.19
C ILE A 48 -3.56 0.93 -4.85
N ALA A 49 -2.90 0.41 -3.82
CA ALA A 49 -1.52 0.78 -3.48
C ALA A 49 -0.55 0.44 -4.63
N ARG A 50 -0.73 -0.71 -5.30
CA ARG A 50 0.09 -1.07 -6.48
C ARG A 50 -0.07 -0.08 -7.62
N GLN A 51 -1.30 0.31 -7.94
CA GLN A 51 -1.58 1.27 -9.00
C GLN A 51 -1.03 2.65 -8.65
N ALA A 52 -1.30 3.15 -7.45
CA ALA A 52 -0.80 4.44 -6.98
C ALA A 52 0.73 4.50 -7.02
N LEU A 53 1.42 3.46 -6.53
CA LEU A 53 2.88 3.36 -6.57
C LEU A 53 3.42 3.25 -7.99
N ALA A 54 2.79 2.47 -8.85
CA ALA A 54 3.19 2.35 -10.25
C ALA A 54 3.08 3.70 -10.97
N SER A 55 1.98 4.44 -10.77
CA SER A 55 1.79 5.78 -11.32
C SER A 55 2.84 6.77 -10.78
N ALA A 56 3.11 6.75 -9.47
CA ALA A 56 4.14 7.60 -8.87
C ALA A 56 5.56 7.31 -9.39
N GLN A 57 5.83 6.07 -9.82
CA GLN A 57 7.09 5.65 -10.43
C GLN A 57 7.10 5.80 -11.96
N TYR A 58 6.12 6.47 -12.55
CA TYR A 58 5.95 6.59 -14.01
C TYR A 58 5.95 5.24 -14.73
N HIS A 59 5.42 4.22 -14.05
CA HIS A 59 5.41 2.82 -14.47
C HIS A 59 6.82 2.27 -14.74
N LYS A 60 7.85 2.74 -14.03
CA LYS A 60 9.21 2.19 -14.08
C LYS A 60 9.52 1.32 -12.86
N CYS A 61 10.38 0.32 -13.04
CA CYS A 61 10.94 -0.42 -11.92
C CYS A 61 11.97 0.43 -11.18
N CYS A 62 11.93 0.48 -9.85
CA CYS A 62 12.91 1.23 -9.06
C CYS A 62 14.32 0.61 -9.03
N TYR A 63 14.49 -0.63 -9.50
CA TYR A 63 15.79 -1.31 -9.50
C TYR A 63 16.44 -1.29 -10.88
N CYS A 64 15.73 -1.74 -11.91
CA CYS A 64 16.27 -1.83 -13.27
C CYS A 64 15.87 -0.67 -14.19
N GLU A 65 15.04 0.28 -13.70
CA GLU A 65 14.54 1.46 -14.43
C GLU A 65 13.71 1.17 -15.70
N GLU A 66 13.52 -0.09 -16.05
CA GLU A 66 12.70 -0.50 -17.19
C GLU A 66 11.24 -0.11 -17.01
N ARG A 67 10.64 0.39 -18.10
CA ARG A 67 9.21 0.72 -18.16
C ARG A 67 8.39 -0.56 -18.24
N GLN A 68 7.44 -0.69 -17.32
CA GLN A 68 6.62 -1.87 -17.13
C GLN A 68 5.34 -1.78 -17.95
N GLN A 69 5.11 -2.79 -18.78
CA GLN A 69 3.94 -2.85 -19.67
C GLN A 69 2.66 -3.31 -18.96
N SER A 70 2.78 -4.04 -17.83
CA SER A 70 1.62 -4.44 -17.02
C SER A 70 1.89 -4.31 -15.52
N VAL A 71 0.89 -3.79 -14.80
CA VAL A 71 0.93 -3.56 -13.34
C VAL A 71 0.40 -4.78 -12.56
N SER A 72 -0.30 -5.70 -13.24
CA SER A 72 -1.00 -6.82 -12.62
C SER A 72 -0.07 -7.90 -12.03
N TRP A 73 1.10 -8.09 -12.65
CA TRP A 73 1.99 -9.22 -12.34
C TRP A 73 3.18 -8.88 -11.45
N LYS A 74 3.37 -7.61 -11.08
CA LYS A 74 4.53 -7.21 -10.28
C LYS A 74 4.16 -6.98 -8.82
N HIS A 75 4.86 -7.69 -7.95
CA HIS A 75 4.76 -7.52 -6.51
C HIS A 75 5.31 -6.13 -6.16
N VAL A 76 4.57 -5.37 -5.37
CA VAL A 76 5.13 -4.20 -4.69
C VAL A 76 5.96 -4.74 -3.53
N GLU A 77 7.27 -4.58 -3.65
CA GLU A 77 8.18 -4.90 -2.56
C GLU A 77 8.18 -3.78 -1.52
N HIS A 78 8.26 -4.16 -0.26
CA HIS A 78 8.47 -3.20 0.80
C HIS A 78 9.97 -2.87 0.79
N PHE A 79 10.32 -1.60 0.55
CA PHE A 79 11.71 -1.13 0.55
C PHE A 79 12.47 -1.49 1.85
N ARG A 80 11.74 -1.60 2.97
CA ARG A 80 12.25 -2.13 4.23
C ARG A 80 11.51 -3.43 4.58
N PRO A 81 12.19 -4.56 4.81
CA PRO A 81 11.53 -5.81 5.16
C PRO A 81 10.71 -5.66 6.46
N LYS A 82 9.54 -6.31 6.51
CA LYS A 82 8.63 -6.24 7.67
C LYS A 82 9.21 -6.87 8.94
N ARG A 83 10.23 -7.72 8.82
CA ARG A 83 10.96 -8.29 9.96
C ARG A 83 12.06 -7.32 10.39
N ALA A 84 12.11 -7.00 11.69
CA ALA A 84 13.32 -6.48 12.29
C ALA A 84 14.42 -7.57 12.16
N TYR A 85 15.62 -7.15 11.76
CA TYR A 85 16.82 -8.00 11.81
C TYR A 85 17.12 -8.42 13.25
#